data_AF-A0A261KL04-F1
#
_entry.id   AF-A0A261KL04-F1
#
_cell.length_a   1.000
_cell.length_b   1.000
_cell.length_c   1.000
_cell.angle_alpha   90.00
_cell.angle_beta   90.00
_cell.angle_gamma   90.00
#
_symmetry.space_group_name_H-M   'P 1'
#
loop_
_entity.id
_entity.type
_entity.pdbx_description
1 polymer ?
#
loop_
_entity_poly.entity_id
_entity_poly.type
_entity_poly.pdbx_seq_one_letter_code
_entity_poly.pdbx_strand_id
1 'polypeptide(L)'
;MIVAIAWDIEVNEAGSDFPERSQKLWGTSSVNWRTISAYDALQALGKAIDDQAQPTREGVREELSSNFSTPGALRAVKFLDSGDYDGDIQLVEVVKISDRYDFVPLKP
;
A
#
# COMPACT_ATOMS: atom_id res chain seq x y z
N MET A 1 7.59 11.43 -19.66
CA MET A 1 7.35 9.96 -19.81
C MET A 1 6.21 9.61 -18.88
N ILE A 2 5.17 8.93 -19.36
CA ILE A 2 4.02 8.55 -18.52
C ILE A 2 4.18 7.08 -18.14
N VAL A 3 4.02 6.77 -16.86
CA VAL A 3 4.07 5.41 -16.34
C VAL A 3 2.87 5.14 -15.43
N ALA A 4 2.40 3.90 -15.42
CA ALA A 4 1.46 3.42 -14.43
C ALA A 4 2.25 3.00 -13.18
N ILE A 5 1.82 3.51 -12.02
CA ILE A 5 2.35 3.08 -10.73
C ILE A 5 1.21 2.50 -9.90
N ALA A 6 1.58 1.61 -8.98
CA ALA A 6 0.62 0.98 -8.09
C ALA A 6 -0.16 2.00 -7.26
N TRP A 7 0.42 3.18 -6.95
CA TRP A 7 -0.25 4.28 -6.24
C TRP A 7 0.69 5.52 -6.02
N ASP A 8 0.14 6.72 -5.74
CA ASP A 8 0.89 7.97 -5.42
C ASP A 8 0.49 8.61 -4.05
N ILE A 9 1.48 9.11 -3.30
CA ILE A 9 1.33 9.68 -1.93
C ILE A 9 0.37 10.85 -1.80
N GLU A 10 0.16 11.59 -2.88
CA GLU A 10 -0.74 12.74 -2.88
C GLU A 10 -2.23 12.34 -2.92
N VAL A 11 -2.54 11.09 -3.23
CA VAL A 11 -3.91 10.55 -3.29
C VAL A 11 -4.31 10.01 -1.90
N ASN A 12 -4.20 10.84 -0.86
CA ASN A 12 -4.55 10.47 0.52
C ASN A 12 -6.08 10.42 0.71
N GLU A 13 -6.71 9.32 0.26
CA GLU A 13 -8.17 9.20 0.18
C GLU A 13 -8.91 9.02 1.51
N ALA A 14 -8.25 8.65 2.62
CA ALA A 14 -8.97 8.18 3.82
C ALA A 14 -8.64 8.88 5.15
N GLY A 15 -7.85 9.95 5.17
CA GLY A 15 -7.50 10.63 6.43
C GLY A 15 -6.61 9.80 7.35
N SER A 16 -5.77 8.93 6.78
CA SER A 16 -4.81 8.13 7.54
C SER A 16 -3.69 8.98 8.16
N ASP A 17 -3.23 8.57 9.36
CA ASP A 17 -2.09 9.14 10.06
C ASP A 17 -0.73 8.52 9.65
N PHE A 18 -0.74 7.50 8.78
CA PHE A 18 0.45 6.78 8.37
C PHE A 18 1.54 7.67 7.75
N PRO A 19 1.25 8.60 6.82
CA PRO A 19 2.28 9.48 6.25
C PRO A 19 3.01 10.28 7.33
N GLU A 20 2.28 10.92 8.25
CA GLU A 20 2.86 11.71 9.34
C GLU A 20 3.68 10.83 10.29
N ARG A 21 3.15 9.67 10.68
CA ARG A 21 3.85 8.72 11.55
C ARG A 21 5.13 8.18 10.93
N SER A 22 5.09 7.85 9.64
CA SER A 22 6.24 7.32 8.91
C SER A 22 7.36 8.36 8.79
N GLN A 23 7.02 9.62 8.50
CA GLN A 23 7.96 10.73 8.44
C GLN A 23 8.59 10.99 9.81
N LYS A 24 7.78 11.01 10.87
CA LYS A 24 8.26 11.17 12.24
C LYS A 24 9.16 10.02 12.70
N LEU A 25 8.81 8.78 12.35
CA LEU A 25 9.57 7.59 12.75
C LEU A 25 10.94 7.52 12.06
N TRP A 26 10.99 7.82 10.76
CA TRP A 26 12.19 7.65 9.94
C TRP A 26 12.97 8.94 9.69
N GLY A 27 12.47 10.10 10.13
CA GLY A 27 13.11 11.40 9.90
C GLY A 27 13.17 11.78 8.41
N THR A 28 12.21 11.33 7.62
CA THR A 28 12.10 11.60 6.17
C THR A 28 10.98 12.60 5.88
N SER A 29 11.03 13.27 4.74
CA SER A 29 9.95 14.16 4.26
C SER A 29 8.82 13.41 3.56
N SER A 30 9.04 12.19 3.09
CA SER A 30 8.03 11.36 2.44
C SER A 30 8.45 9.89 2.38
N VAL A 31 7.49 9.03 2.06
CA VAL A 31 7.71 7.61 1.76
C VAL A 31 7.07 7.31 0.41
N ASN A 32 7.56 6.29 -0.29
CA ASN A 32 7.03 5.94 -1.61
C ASN A 32 6.09 4.73 -1.54
N TRP A 33 5.46 4.41 -2.68
CA TRP A 33 4.52 3.29 -2.80
C TRP A 33 5.08 1.95 -2.33
N ARG A 34 6.39 1.68 -2.46
CA ARG A 34 6.98 0.40 -2.00
C ARG A 34 6.89 0.25 -0.49
N THR A 35 7.09 1.35 0.25
CA THR A 35 6.99 1.35 1.71
C THR A 35 5.56 1.09 2.16
N ILE A 36 4.59 1.70 1.46
CA ILE A 36 3.17 1.54 1.73
C ILE A 36 2.73 0.10 1.43
N SER A 37 3.09 -0.43 0.26
CA SER A 37 2.78 -1.82 -0.11
C SER A 37 3.41 -2.82 0.86
N ALA A 38 4.64 -2.57 1.32
CA ALA A 38 5.29 -3.43 2.30
C ALA A 38 4.58 -3.39 3.67
N TYR A 39 4.09 -2.20 4.07
CA TYR A 39 3.30 -2.05 5.29
C TYR A 39 1.96 -2.80 5.19
N ASP A 40 1.23 -2.62 4.09
CA ASP A 40 -0.03 -3.32 3.82
C ASP A 40 0.15 -4.84 3.81
N ALA A 41 1.22 -5.34 3.18
CA ALA A 41 1.55 -6.76 3.18
C ALA A 41 1.82 -7.29 4.60
N LEU A 42 2.51 -6.52 5.44
CA LEU A 42 2.76 -6.90 6.84
C LEU A 42 1.46 -6.94 7.64
N GLN A 43 0.60 -5.92 7.48
CA GLN A 43 -0.71 -5.88 8.13
C GLN A 43 -1.58 -7.07 7.73
N ALA A 44 -1.56 -7.44 6.44
CA ALA A 44 -2.30 -8.59 5.93
C ALA A 44 -1.80 -9.92 6.51
N LEU A 45 -0.49 -10.14 6.43
CA LEU A 45 0.13 -11.36 6.96
C LEU A 45 -0.04 -11.47 8.48
N GLY A 46 0.14 -10.37 9.21
CA GLY A 46 -0.04 -10.33 10.67
C GLY A 46 -1.46 -10.69 11.06
N LYS A 47 -2.46 -10.03 10.46
CA LYS A 47 -3.88 -10.34 10.69
C LYS A 47 -4.22 -11.80 10.40
N ALA A 48 -3.80 -12.33 9.24
CA ALA A 48 -4.07 -13.70 8.86
C ALA A 48 -3.42 -14.72 9.79
N ILE A 49 -2.24 -14.41 10.35
CA ILE A 49 -1.59 -15.24 11.37
C ILE A 49 -2.36 -15.15 12.70
N ASP A 50 -2.73 -13.94 13.13
CA ASP A 50 -3.40 -13.68 14.42
C ASP A 50 -4.81 -14.30 14.50
N ASP A 51 -5.49 -14.43 13.37
CA ASP A 51 -6.83 -15.05 13.30
C ASP A 51 -6.81 -16.58 13.48
N GLN A 52 -5.62 -17.20 13.52
CA GLN A 52 -5.46 -18.65 13.67
C GLN A 52 -5.05 -19.04 15.09
N ALA A 53 -5.75 -19.99 15.69
CA ALA A 53 -5.36 -20.57 16.98
C ALA A 53 -4.04 -21.36 16.92
N GLN A 54 -3.73 -21.95 15.76
CA GLN A 54 -2.48 -22.66 15.46
C GLN A 54 -2.04 -22.28 14.04
N PRO A 55 -1.22 -21.23 13.87
CA PRO A 55 -0.91 -20.70 12.55
C PRO A 55 -0.17 -21.70 11.65
N THR A 56 -0.66 -21.87 10.42
CA THR A 56 0.00 -22.66 9.37
C THR A 56 0.09 -21.85 8.08
N ARG A 57 1.01 -22.22 7.17
CA ARG A 57 1.13 -21.51 5.88
C ARG A 57 -0.11 -21.68 5.02
N GLU A 58 -0.69 -22.88 5.03
CA GLU A 58 -1.94 -23.21 4.34
C GLU A 58 -3.10 -22.40 4.91
N GLY A 59 -3.23 -22.32 6.24
CA GLY A 59 -4.26 -21.51 6.90
C GLY A 59 -4.11 -20.02 6.60
N VAL A 60 -2.88 -19.47 6.56
CA VAL A 60 -2.66 -18.08 6.13
C VAL A 60 -3.13 -17.87 4.69
N ARG A 61 -2.83 -18.80 3.77
CA ARG A 61 -3.29 -18.70 2.37
C ARG A 61 -4.81 -18.72 2.29
N GLU A 62 -5.46 -19.61 3.03
CA GLU A 62 -6.92 -19.73 3.06
C GLU A 62 -7.59 -18.47 3.61
N GLU A 63 -7.07 -17.92 4.71
CA GLU A 63 -7.58 -16.68 5.30
C GLU A 63 -7.47 -15.50 4.33
N LEU A 64 -6.30 -15.32 3.70
CA LEU A 64 -6.07 -14.25 2.72
C LEU A 64 -6.90 -14.41 1.44
N SER A 65 -7.31 -15.64 1.10
CA SER A 65 -8.14 -15.94 -0.08
C SER A 65 -9.64 -15.86 0.21
N SER A 66 -10.03 -15.57 1.44
CA SER A 66 -11.43 -15.43 1.85
C SER A 66 -11.94 -14.00 1.60
N ASN A 67 -13.06 -13.61 2.22
CA ASN A 67 -13.50 -12.20 2.23
C ASN A 67 -12.64 -11.35 3.19
N PHE A 68 -11.34 -11.31 2.92
CA PHE A 68 -10.31 -10.72 3.77
C PHE A 68 -10.36 -9.19 3.74
N SER A 69 -10.21 -8.56 4.91
CA SER A 69 -10.04 -7.11 5.02
C SER A 69 -9.32 -6.75 6.32
N THR A 70 -8.31 -5.89 6.24
CA THR A 70 -7.62 -5.35 7.42
C THR A 70 -7.22 -3.89 7.21
N PRO A 71 -7.12 -3.03 8.24
CA PRO A 71 -6.56 -1.69 8.09
C PRO A 71 -5.11 -1.73 7.58
N GLY A 72 -4.86 -1.06 6.47
CA GLY A 72 -3.53 -0.82 5.90
C GLY A 72 -3.00 0.57 6.23
N ALA A 73 -1.96 0.98 5.51
CA ALA A 73 -1.31 2.28 5.64
C ALA A 73 -2.29 3.40 5.35
N LEU A 74 -3.07 3.32 4.27
CA LEU A 74 -3.91 4.44 3.81
C LEU A 74 -5.36 4.07 3.59
N ARG A 75 -5.65 2.78 3.45
CA ARG A 75 -6.98 2.22 3.27
C ARG A 75 -6.99 0.80 3.80
N ALA A 76 -8.15 0.15 3.78
CA ALA A 76 -8.20 -1.28 4.06
C ALA A 76 -7.49 -2.07 2.96
N VAL A 77 -6.70 -3.06 3.35
CA VAL A 77 -6.09 -4.06 2.47
C VAL A 77 -7.13 -5.12 2.13
N LYS A 78 -7.33 -5.36 0.85
CA LYS A 78 -8.21 -6.39 0.28
C LYS A 78 -7.55 -7.04 -0.93
N PHE A 79 -8.08 -8.19 -1.34
CA PHE A 79 -7.60 -8.92 -2.51
C PHE A 79 -8.77 -9.19 -3.47
N LEU A 80 -8.47 -9.14 -4.76
CA LEU A 80 -9.39 -9.60 -5.81
C LEU A 80 -9.50 -11.13 -5.79
N ASP A 81 -10.50 -11.69 -6.46
CA ASP A 81 -10.64 -13.14 -6.64
C ASP A 81 -9.43 -13.79 -7.33
N SER A 82 -8.62 -13.01 -8.06
CA SER A 82 -7.34 -13.46 -8.64
C SER A 82 -6.22 -13.63 -7.62
N GLY A 83 -6.38 -13.09 -6.40
CA GLY A 83 -5.35 -12.97 -5.38
C GLY A 83 -4.49 -11.71 -5.48
N ASP A 84 -4.73 -10.85 -6.47
CA ASP A 84 -4.03 -9.57 -6.59
C ASP A 84 -4.52 -8.57 -5.53
N TYR A 85 -3.63 -7.68 -5.10
CA TYR A 85 -4.01 -6.56 -4.22
C TYR A 85 -5.06 -5.68 -4.91
N ASP A 86 -6.19 -5.48 -4.25
CA ASP A 86 -7.29 -4.65 -4.75
C ASP A 86 -6.94 -3.16 -4.52
N GLY A 87 -6.17 -2.61 -5.45
CA GLY A 87 -5.72 -1.23 -5.40
C GLY A 87 -5.79 -0.51 -6.74
N ASP A 88 -6.12 0.78 -6.69
CA ASP A 88 -6.17 1.65 -7.87
C ASP A 88 -4.80 1.82 -8.53
N ILE A 89 -4.78 1.87 -9.85
CA ILE A 89 -3.60 2.23 -10.62
C ILE A 89 -3.61 3.75 -10.83
N GLN A 90 -2.51 4.42 -10.47
CA GLN A 90 -2.33 5.85 -10.73
C GLN A 90 -1.41 6.05 -11.94
N LEU A 91 -1.85 6.89 -12.88
CA LEU A 91 -0.97 7.37 -13.95
C LEU A 91 -0.19 8.59 -13.45
N VAL A 92 1.12 8.55 -13.63
CA VAL A 92 2.02 9.66 -13.26
C VAL A 92 2.89 10.07 -14.43
N GLU A 93 3.20 11.36 -14.49
CA GLU A 93 4.26 11.88 -15.34
C GLU A 93 5.59 11.87 -14.57
N VAL A 94 6.61 11.28 -15.18
CA VAL A 94 7.99 11.39 -14.71
C VAL A 94 8.55 12.74 -15.14
N VAL A 95 8.75 13.63 -14.18
CA VAL A 95 9.26 14.99 -14.38
C VAL A 95 10.67 15.11 -13.82
N LYS A 96 11.54 15.87 -14.49
CA LYS A 96 12.89 16.18 -13.97
C LYS A 96 12.84 17.49 -13.20
N ILE A 97 13.19 17.46 -11.92
CA ILE A 97 13.29 18.64 -11.06
C ILE A 97 14.75 18.76 -10.65
N SER A 98 15.47 19.76 -11.16
CA SER A 98 16.92 19.90 -10.97
C SER A 98 17.67 18.63 -11.44
N ASP A 99 18.26 17.89 -10.51
CA ASP A 99 19.07 16.70 -10.66
C ASP A 99 18.32 15.42 -10.25
N ARG A 100 17.06 15.54 -9.82
CA ARG A 100 16.19 14.41 -9.46
C ARG A 100 15.03 14.22 -10.43
N TYR A 101 14.43 13.03 -10.37
CA TYR A 101 13.15 12.75 -11.01
C TYR A 101 12.06 12.67 -9.95
N ASP A 102 10.90 13.21 -10.27
CA ASP A 102 9.69 13.13 -9.46
C ASP A 102 8.56 12.47 -10.26
N PHE A 103 7.59 11.93 -9.54
CA PHE A 103 6.39 11.31 -10.11
C PHE A 103 5.20 12.18 -9.73
N VAL A 104 4.54 12.78 -10.72
CA VAL A 104 3.43 13.70 -10.49
C VAL A 104 2.15 13.09 -11.03
N PRO A 105 1.08 12.93 -10.23
CA PRO A 105 -0.21 12.44 -10.68
C PRO A 105 -0.78 13.26 -11.85
N LEU A 106 -1.27 12.57 -12.88
CA LEU A 106 -2.09 13.20 -13.91
C LEU A 106 -3.44 13.55 -13.27
N LYS A 107 -3.79 14.84 -13.26
CA LYS A 107 -5.14 15.30 -12.89
C LYS A 107 -6.08 15.11 -14.07
N PRO A 108 -7.35 14.72 -13.84
CA PRO A 108 -8.35 14.64 -14.90
C PRO A 108 -8.56 15.97 -15.63
#